data_AF-X1S4X8-F1
#
_entry.id   AF-X1S4X8-F1
#
_cell.length_a   1.000
_cell.length_b   1.000
_cell.length_c   1.000
_cell.angle_alpha   90.00
_cell.angle_beta   90.00
_cell.angle_gamma   90.00
#
_symmetry.space_group_name_H-M   'P 1'
#
loop_
_entity.id
_entity.type
_entity.pdbx_description
1 polymer ?
#
loop_
_entity_poly.entity_id
_entity_poly.type
_entity_poly.pdbx_seq_one_letter_code
_entity_poly.pdbx_strand_id
1 'polypeptide(L)'
;DAQEGGFRVYTQRLIDDVLMAYSMPGYRIGLNIVGRLGGTNIRESTEIYKNGVVEPLQEDVEDMVNHKIIEQGLHCESYKFKLNDLDVRDVDAEAKRYVSLIQSAAMTPNQAINLLGIGKPYPGGNKFYIGSSLVEVGEEELEKRADKFIKAMEDLKEGINKLTEGDFLKEVGKDEGESED
;
A
#
# COMPACT_ATOMS: atom_id res chain seq x y z
N ASP A 1 18.85 6.09 57.10
CA ASP A 1 19.34 6.03 55.70
C ASP A 1 19.43 4.62 55.12
N ALA A 2 20.20 3.67 55.69
CA ALA A 2 20.32 2.32 55.10
C ALA A 2 19.00 1.52 55.02
N GLN A 3 18.09 1.72 55.98
CA GLN A 3 16.82 0.99 56.05
C GLN A 3 15.79 1.46 55.00
N GLU A 4 15.86 2.73 54.60
CA GLU A 4 14.92 3.32 53.64
C GLU A 4 15.21 2.89 52.19
N GLY A 5 16.49 2.66 51.87
CA GLY A 5 16.89 2.05 50.60
C GLY A 5 16.37 0.62 50.42
N GLY A 6 16.37 -0.17 51.50
CA GLY A 6 15.86 -1.55 51.48
C GLY A 6 14.35 -1.63 51.21
N PHE A 7 13.57 -0.72 51.80
CA PHE A 7 12.13 -0.67 51.61
C PHE A 7 11.73 -0.30 50.17
N ARG A 8 12.44 0.66 49.57
CA ARG A 8 12.20 1.06 48.16
C ARG A 8 12.49 -0.08 47.19
N VAL A 9 13.60 -0.80 47.39
CA VAL A 9 13.96 -1.96 46.56
C VAL A 9 12.94 -3.09 46.70
N TYR A 10 12.50 -3.37 47.93
CA TYR A 10 11.47 -4.37 48.17
C TYR A 10 10.14 -4.01 47.49
N THR A 11 9.72 -2.75 47.57
CA THR A 11 8.49 -2.27 46.92
C THR A 11 8.58 -2.39 45.40
N GLN A 12 9.73 -2.04 44.82
CA GLN A 12 9.95 -2.19 43.38
C GLN A 12 9.82 -3.66 42.95
N ARG A 13 10.39 -4.59 43.73
CA ARG A 13 10.28 -6.02 43.45
C ARG A 13 8.83 -6.51 43.47
N LEU A 14 8.03 -6.06 44.43
CA LEU A 14 6.60 -6.41 44.49
C LEU A 14 5.84 -5.90 43.25
N ILE A 15 6.15 -4.67 42.81
CA ILE A 15 5.57 -4.12 41.58
C ILE A 15 5.96 -4.99 40.38
N ASP A 16 7.23 -5.36 40.26
CA ASP A 16 7.72 -6.19 39.17
C ASP A 16 7.07 -7.59 39.19
N ASP A 17 6.91 -8.20 40.36
CA ASP A 17 6.25 -9.51 40.53
C ASP A 17 4.79 -9.47 40.06
N VAL A 18 4.04 -8.41 40.41
CA VAL A 18 2.66 -8.21 39.94
C VAL A 18 2.62 -8.02 38.43
N LEU A 19 3.50 -7.19 37.88
CA LEU A 19 3.56 -6.94 36.44
C LEU A 19 3.86 -8.21 35.65
N MET A 20 4.78 -9.05 36.13
CA MET A 20 5.09 -10.33 35.51
C MET A 20 3.89 -11.29 35.54
N ALA A 21 3.14 -11.33 36.64
CA ALA A 21 1.96 -12.19 36.75
C ALA A 21 0.86 -11.85 35.74
N TYR A 22 0.70 -10.56 35.41
CA TYR A 22 -0.24 -10.09 34.39
C TYR A 22 0.38 -9.93 33.00
N SER A 23 1.64 -10.34 32.82
CA SER A 23 2.40 -10.15 31.57
C SER A 23 2.39 -8.69 31.08
N MET A 24 2.35 -7.72 31.99
CA MET A 24 2.09 -6.31 31.71
C MET A 24 3.40 -5.49 31.71
N PRO A 25 3.74 -4.80 30.60
CA PRO A 25 4.89 -3.90 30.58
C PRO A 25 4.72 -2.68 31.50
N GLY A 26 5.68 -2.44 32.40
CA GLY A 26 5.58 -1.38 33.41
C GLY A 26 5.43 0.04 32.84
N TYR A 27 6.02 0.35 31.68
CA TYR A 27 5.87 1.67 31.06
C TYR A 27 4.42 1.99 30.67
N ARG A 28 3.57 0.99 30.43
CA ARG A 28 2.15 1.19 30.10
C ARG A 28 1.31 1.62 31.30
N ILE A 29 1.78 1.40 32.53
CA ILE A 29 1.17 1.93 33.76
C ILE A 29 1.91 3.16 34.31
N GLY A 30 2.75 3.79 33.49
CA GLY A 30 3.46 5.02 33.86
C GLY A 30 4.70 4.79 34.73
N LEU A 31 5.17 3.55 34.89
CA LEU A 31 6.44 3.29 35.56
C LEU A 31 7.59 3.60 34.60
N ASN A 32 8.43 4.55 34.99
CA ASN A 32 9.61 4.90 34.23
C ASN A 32 10.69 3.84 34.49
N ILE A 33 10.74 2.80 33.66
CA ILE A 33 11.79 1.78 33.71
C ILE A 33 13.05 2.38 33.09
N VAL A 34 13.83 3.10 33.89
CA VAL A 34 15.12 3.65 33.47
C VAL A 34 16.16 2.53 33.43
N GLY A 35 16.18 1.77 32.32
CA GLY A 35 17.23 0.80 31.99
C GLY A 35 18.34 1.40 31.13
N ARG A 36 19.58 0.91 31.28
CA ARG A 36 20.85 1.42 30.67
C ARG A 36 20.93 1.42 29.12
N LEU A 37 19.84 1.16 28.40
CA LEU A 37 19.76 1.09 26.93
C LEU A 37 18.49 1.80 26.44
N GLY A 38 18.32 3.06 26.87
CA GLY A 38 17.14 3.87 26.60
C GLY A 38 16.93 4.13 25.11
N GLY A 39 15.71 3.88 24.64
CA GLY A 39 15.18 4.57 23.47
C GLY A 39 14.41 3.71 22.46
N THR A 40 14.74 2.43 22.27
CA THR A 40 14.22 1.67 21.11
C THR A 40 13.18 0.59 21.45
N ASN A 41 12.99 0.25 22.72
CA ASN A 41 12.28 -0.98 23.09
C ASN A 41 10.76 -0.83 23.35
N ILE A 42 10.22 0.38 23.29
CA ILE A 42 8.78 0.62 23.60
C ILE A 42 7.88 0.03 22.52
N ARG A 43 8.24 0.19 21.24
CA ARG A 43 7.46 -0.34 20.12
C ARG A 43 7.48 -1.87 20.11
N GLU A 44 8.66 -2.46 20.21
CA GLU A 44 8.84 -3.91 20.25
C GLU A 44 8.13 -4.53 21.46
N SER A 45 8.28 -3.93 22.66
CA SER A 45 7.54 -4.39 23.84
C SER A 45 6.02 -4.22 23.70
N THR A 46 5.56 -3.26 22.90
CA THR A 46 4.13 -3.05 22.62
C THR A 46 3.60 -4.14 21.70
N GLU A 47 4.36 -4.49 20.65
CA GLU A 47 4.07 -5.61 19.74
C GLU A 47 4.08 -6.95 20.49
N ILE A 48 5.07 -7.21 21.34
CA ILE A 48 5.15 -8.42 22.16
C ILE A 48 3.94 -8.54 23.08
N TYR A 49 3.55 -7.47 23.78
CA TYR A 49 2.38 -7.49 24.64
C TYR A 49 1.08 -7.72 23.86
N LYS A 50 0.95 -7.08 22.70
CA LYS A 50 -0.22 -7.22 21.83
C LYS A 50 -0.38 -8.67 21.38
N ASN A 51 0.67 -9.25 20.80
CA ASN A 51 0.65 -10.61 20.24
C ASN A 51 0.62 -11.69 21.33
N GLY A 52 1.29 -11.46 22.47
CA GLY A 52 1.45 -12.46 23.52
C GLY A 52 0.34 -12.48 24.57
N VAL A 53 -0.40 -11.39 24.73
CA VAL A 53 -1.40 -11.25 25.80
C VAL A 53 -2.75 -10.80 25.26
N VAL A 54 -2.79 -9.74 24.46
CA VAL A 54 -4.05 -9.12 24.07
C VAL A 54 -4.78 -9.95 23.01
N GLU A 55 -4.12 -10.32 21.91
CA GLU A 55 -4.73 -11.11 20.83
C GLU A 55 -5.27 -12.47 21.32
N PRO A 56 -4.53 -13.27 22.11
CA PRO A 56 -5.08 -14.52 22.65
C PRO A 56 -6.33 -14.32 23.51
N LEU A 57 -6.36 -13.28 24.34
CA LEU A 57 -7.55 -12.97 25.16
C LEU A 57 -8.73 -12.48 24.31
N GLN A 58 -8.46 -11.79 23.20
CA GLN A 58 -9.51 -11.42 22.24
C GLN A 58 -10.09 -12.67 21.57
N GLU A 59 -9.24 -13.61 21.15
CA GLU A 59 -9.68 -14.89 20.57
C GLU A 59 -10.54 -15.68 21.56
N ASP A 60 -10.12 -15.80 22.82
CA ASP A 60 -10.91 -16.49 23.86
C ASP A 60 -12.31 -15.87 24.02
N VAL A 61 -12.41 -14.54 24.00
CA VAL A 61 -13.69 -13.82 24.09
C VAL A 61 -14.52 -14.01 22.83
N GLU A 62 -13.90 -13.92 21.66
CA GLU A 62 -14.56 -14.15 20.37
C GLU A 62 -15.15 -15.56 20.29
N ASP A 63 -14.37 -16.57 20.64
CA ASP A 63 -14.79 -17.98 20.64
C ASP A 63 -15.90 -18.22 21.65
N MET A 64 -15.79 -17.64 22.85
CA MET A 64 -16.85 -17.73 23.84
C MET A 64 -18.16 -17.13 23.32
N VAL A 65 -18.12 -15.93 22.73
CA VAL A 65 -19.31 -15.26 22.21
C VAL A 65 -19.90 -16.05 21.04
N ASN A 66 -19.07 -16.45 20.08
CA ASN A 66 -19.50 -17.20 18.90
C ASN A 66 -20.15 -18.53 19.31
N HIS A 67 -19.48 -19.33 20.13
CA HIS A 67 -19.97 -20.65 20.50
C HIS A 67 -21.11 -20.61 21.53
N LYS A 68 -20.98 -19.83 22.60
CA LYS A 68 -21.97 -19.84 23.71
C LYS A 68 -23.19 -18.99 23.43
N ILE A 69 -23.00 -17.82 22.81
CA ILE A 69 -24.09 -16.86 22.64
C ILE A 69 -24.73 -17.05 21.26
N ILE A 70 -23.95 -17.04 20.18
CA ILE A 70 -24.49 -17.02 18.82
C ILE A 70 -24.96 -18.41 18.39
N GLU A 71 -24.09 -19.42 18.46
CA GLU A 71 -24.43 -20.78 18.02
C GLU A 71 -25.37 -21.49 19.00
N GLN A 72 -25.00 -21.57 20.29
CA GLN A 72 -25.79 -22.30 21.29
C GLN A 72 -27.00 -21.52 21.81
N GLY A 73 -26.89 -20.20 21.95
CA GLY A 73 -27.96 -19.36 22.51
C GLY A 73 -28.97 -18.88 21.49
N LEU A 74 -28.49 -18.36 20.35
CA LEU A 74 -29.33 -17.77 19.29
C LEU A 74 -29.59 -18.73 18.12
N HIS A 75 -28.90 -19.88 18.06
CA HIS A 75 -28.99 -20.85 16.96
C HIS A 75 -28.76 -20.22 15.58
N CYS A 76 -27.80 -19.31 15.50
CA CYS A 76 -27.48 -18.61 14.26
C CYS A 76 -26.04 -18.93 13.83
N GLU A 77 -25.87 -19.49 12.63
CA GLU A 77 -24.54 -19.80 12.08
C GLU A 77 -24.12 -18.82 10.98
N SER A 78 -25.00 -17.88 10.62
CA SER A 78 -24.76 -16.95 9.51
C SER A 78 -23.89 -15.74 9.90
N TYR A 79 -23.71 -15.49 11.19
CA TYR A 79 -22.96 -14.34 11.70
C TYR A 79 -21.83 -14.81 12.61
N LYS A 80 -20.66 -14.17 12.45
CA LYS A 80 -19.51 -14.34 13.33
C LYS A 80 -19.17 -13.01 13.97
N PHE A 81 -18.99 -13.04 15.28
CA PHE A 81 -18.43 -11.93 16.05
C PHE A 81 -16.90 -11.98 15.97
N LYS A 82 -16.30 -10.85 15.62
CA LYS A 82 -14.85 -10.64 15.64
C LYS A 82 -14.56 -9.25 16.20
N LEU A 83 -13.58 -9.13 17.08
CA LEU A 83 -13.04 -7.87 17.54
C LEU A 83 -12.12 -7.29 16.46
N ASN A 84 -11.97 -5.96 16.47
CA ASN A 84 -11.05 -5.30 15.56
C ASN A 84 -9.62 -5.57 16.00
N ASP A 85 -8.76 -5.93 15.04
CA ASP A 85 -7.33 -6.09 15.27
C ASP A 85 -6.74 -4.75 15.71
N LEU A 86 -5.89 -4.77 16.74
CA LEU A 86 -5.20 -3.57 17.18
C LEU A 86 -4.15 -3.16 16.14
N ASP A 87 -4.26 -1.94 15.60
CA ASP A 87 -3.24 -1.40 14.71
C ASP A 87 -2.09 -0.80 15.53
N VAL A 88 -0.95 -1.49 15.54
CA VAL A 88 0.27 -1.07 16.24
C VAL A 88 1.30 -0.50 15.24
N ARG A 89 0.92 -0.36 13.96
CA ARG A 89 1.85 0.08 12.91
C ARG A 89 2.24 1.54 13.13
N ASP A 90 3.52 1.81 12.88
CA ASP A 90 4.02 3.16 12.68
C ASP A 90 3.73 3.56 11.22
N VAL A 91 2.59 4.21 11.01
CA VAL A 91 2.13 4.67 9.70
C VAL A 91 3.15 5.62 9.06
N ASP A 92 3.87 6.41 9.86
CA ASP A 92 4.89 7.33 9.36
C ASP A 92 6.14 6.58 8.88
N ALA A 93 6.59 5.57 9.63
CA ALA A 93 7.70 4.71 9.22
C ALA A 93 7.35 3.90 7.96
N GLU A 94 6.11 3.41 7.90
CA GLU A 94 5.61 2.71 6.73
C GLU A 94 5.53 3.62 5.49
N ALA A 95 4.98 4.83 5.62
CA ALA A 95 4.96 5.81 4.55
C ALA A 95 6.38 6.16 4.06
N LYS A 96 7.33 6.39 4.98
CA LYS A 96 8.74 6.64 4.65
C LYS A 96 9.37 5.47 3.89
N ARG A 97 9.07 4.23 4.28
CA ARG A 97 9.54 3.03 3.57
C ARG A 97 9.05 3.02 2.12
N TYR A 98 7.76 3.24 1.91
CA TYR A 98 7.18 3.29 0.56
C TYR A 98 7.74 4.44 -0.28
N VAL A 99 7.93 5.63 0.30
CA VAL A 99 8.59 6.75 -0.39
C VAL A 99 10.01 6.36 -0.82
N SER A 100 10.78 5.72 0.04
CA SER A 100 12.15 5.26 -0.30
C SER A 100 12.14 4.20 -1.41
N LEU A 101 11.19 3.25 -1.38
CA LEU A 101 11.03 2.25 -2.45
C LEU A 101 10.63 2.87 -3.79
N ILE A 102 9.77 3.88 -3.75
CA ILE A 102 9.38 4.64 -4.95
C ILE A 102 10.58 5.41 -5.49
N GLN A 103 11.33 6.10 -4.62
CA GLN A 103 12.50 6.89 -5.02
C GLN A 103 13.66 6.05 -5.57
N SER A 104 13.73 4.77 -5.20
CA SER A 104 14.72 3.80 -5.69
C SER A 104 14.24 3.03 -6.94
N ALA A 105 13.12 3.42 -7.54
CA ALA A 105 12.49 2.72 -8.66
C ALA A 105 12.20 1.22 -8.39
N ALA A 106 12.10 0.81 -7.13
CA ALA A 106 11.74 -0.56 -6.76
C ALA A 106 10.23 -0.79 -6.73
N MET A 107 9.43 0.28 -6.58
CA MET A 107 7.97 0.23 -6.51
C MET A 107 7.33 1.43 -7.23
N THR A 108 6.16 1.22 -7.83
CA THR A 108 5.37 2.30 -8.44
C THR A 108 4.39 2.93 -7.42
N PRO A 109 4.01 4.21 -7.56
CA PRO A 109 3.03 4.84 -6.67
C PRO A 109 1.68 4.12 -6.57
N ASN A 110 1.16 3.58 -7.67
CA ASN A 110 -0.10 2.85 -7.66
C ASN A 110 0.02 1.48 -6.95
N GLN A 111 1.18 0.83 -7.03
CA GLN A 111 1.44 -0.36 -6.22
C GLN A 111 1.45 -0.01 -4.73
N ALA A 112 2.09 1.11 -4.35
CA ALA A 112 2.06 1.58 -2.97
C ALA A 112 0.64 1.92 -2.48
N ILE A 113 -0.17 2.62 -3.30
CA ILE A 113 -1.58 2.93 -3.00
C ILE A 113 -2.40 1.66 -2.79
N ASN A 114 -2.23 0.67 -3.66
CA ASN A 114 -2.95 -0.61 -3.55
C ASN A 114 -2.53 -1.40 -2.30
N LEU A 115 -1.23 -1.43 -1.97
CA LEU A 115 -0.71 -2.14 -0.79
C LEU A 115 -1.11 -1.46 0.53
N LEU A 116 -1.13 -0.12 0.54
CA LEU A 116 -1.54 0.66 1.71
C LEU A 116 -3.06 0.79 1.84
N GLY A 117 -3.83 0.49 0.78
CA GLY A 117 -5.28 0.67 0.74
C GLY A 117 -5.73 2.14 0.80
N ILE A 118 -4.83 3.09 0.49
CA ILE A 118 -5.08 4.53 0.62
C ILE A 118 -5.55 5.15 -0.71
N GLY A 119 -6.85 5.04 -0.98
CA GLY A 119 -7.48 5.71 -2.11
C GLY A 119 -7.42 4.91 -3.42
N LYS A 120 -7.55 5.60 -4.56
CA LYS A 120 -7.67 4.98 -5.88
C LYS A 120 -6.41 5.22 -6.71
N PRO A 121 -5.95 4.22 -7.49
CA PRO A 121 -4.87 4.40 -8.46
C PRO A 121 -5.17 5.55 -9.43
N TYR A 122 -4.13 6.28 -9.83
CA TYR A 122 -4.26 7.39 -10.77
C TYR A 122 -3.49 7.13 -12.08
N PRO A 123 -3.91 7.76 -13.20
CA PRO A 123 -3.20 7.63 -14.47
C PRO A 123 -1.75 8.14 -14.36
N GLY A 124 -0.78 7.32 -14.79
CA GLY A 124 0.65 7.62 -14.68
C GLY A 124 1.34 7.07 -13.43
N GLY A 125 0.59 6.67 -12.38
CA GLY A 125 1.15 6.09 -11.16
C GLY A 125 1.70 4.67 -11.28
N ASN A 126 1.64 4.04 -12.46
CA ASN A 126 2.26 2.74 -12.75
C ASN A 126 3.69 2.89 -13.31
N LYS A 127 4.25 4.10 -13.33
CA LYS A 127 5.61 4.36 -13.78
C LYS A 127 6.58 4.27 -12.59
N PHE A 128 7.83 3.90 -12.87
CA PHE A 128 8.92 3.96 -11.89
C PHE A 128 9.57 5.34 -11.91
N TYR A 129 10.01 5.81 -10.74
CA TYR A 129 10.59 7.13 -10.56
C TYR A 129 11.94 7.02 -9.83
N ILE A 130 12.92 7.88 -10.15
CA ILE A 130 14.20 7.93 -9.42
C ILE A 130 14.38 9.33 -8.82
N GLY A 131 14.76 9.38 -7.55
CA GLY A 131 14.97 10.62 -6.82
C GLY A 131 16.24 11.37 -7.23
N SER A 132 16.17 12.14 -8.32
CA SER A 132 16.84 13.45 -8.50
C SER A 132 16.46 14.14 -9.81
N SER A 133 15.77 13.44 -10.71
CA SER A 133 15.08 13.99 -11.87
C SER A 133 14.01 12.97 -12.21
N LEU A 134 12.77 13.42 -12.41
CA LEU A 134 11.73 12.56 -12.98
C LEU A 134 12.09 12.31 -14.45
N VAL A 135 13.13 11.52 -14.69
CA VAL A 135 13.47 10.98 -16.01
C VAL A 135 12.65 9.72 -16.17
N GLU A 136 11.85 9.70 -17.22
CA GLU A 136 11.06 8.55 -17.61
C GLU A 136 12.01 7.41 -18.01
N VAL A 137 12.10 6.37 -17.19
CA VAL A 137 12.75 5.12 -17.63
C VAL A 137 11.74 4.41 -18.53
N GLY A 138 11.89 4.60 -19.84
CA GLY A 138 11.06 3.93 -20.85
C GLY A 138 11.23 4.35 -22.31
N GLU A 139 12.31 5.06 -22.70
CA GLU A 139 12.49 5.51 -24.10
C GLU A 139 12.72 4.36 -25.10
N GLU A 140 13.30 3.23 -24.70
CA GLU A 140 13.68 2.17 -25.68
C GLU A 140 12.51 1.46 -26.39
N GLU A 141 11.30 1.50 -25.83
CA GLU A 141 10.10 0.90 -26.44
C GLU A 141 9.23 1.93 -27.20
N LEU A 142 9.32 3.21 -26.83
CA LEU A 142 8.55 4.28 -27.48
C LEU A 142 9.21 4.76 -28.77
N GLU A 143 10.54 4.87 -28.83
CA GLU A 143 11.26 5.22 -30.08
C GLU A 143 10.99 4.18 -31.17
N LYS A 144 11.13 2.89 -30.87
CA LYS A 144 10.86 1.79 -31.83
C LYS A 144 9.41 1.80 -32.35
N ARG A 145 8.46 2.26 -31.54
CA ARG A 145 7.04 2.34 -31.90
C ARG A 145 6.74 3.62 -32.70
N ALA A 146 7.39 4.74 -32.37
CA ALA A 146 7.32 5.98 -33.12
C ALA A 146 7.94 5.83 -34.51
N ASP A 147 9.11 5.18 -34.62
CA ASP A 147 9.78 4.94 -35.90
C ASP A 147 8.95 4.05 -36.83
N LYS A 148 8.32 2.99 -36.29
CA LYS A 148 7.40 2.15 -37.05
C LYS A 148 6.16 2.92 -37.52
N PHE A 149 5.66 3.85 -36.72
CA PHE A 149 4.49 4.66 -37.06
C PHE A 149 4.81 5.72 -38.13
N ILE A 150 5.97 6.39 -38.01
CA ILE A 150 6.43 7.37 -39.01
C ILE A 150 6.66 6.67 -40.36
N LYS A 151 7.33 5.51 -40.36
CA LYS A 151 7.53 4.72 -41.57
C LYS A 151 6.22 4.28 -42.22
N ALA A 152 5.23 3.85 -41.42
CA ALA A 152 3.91 3.48 -41.93
C ALA A 152 3.16 4.68 -42.55
N MET A 153 3.34 5.89 -42.02
CA MET A 153 2.74 7.11 -42.57
C MET A 153 3.44 7.58 -43.85
N GLU A 154 4.75 7.39 -43.97
CA GLU A 154 5.49 7.63 -45.22
C GLU A 154 5.07 6.65 -46.33
N ASP A 155 4.97 5.36 -46.02
CA ASP A 155 4.49 4.34 -46.96
C ASP A 155 3.04 4.62 -47.42
N LEU A 156 2.18 5.09 -46.51
CA LEU A 156 0.81 5.52 -46.83
C LEU A 156 0.81 6.74 -47.76
N LYS A 157 1.66 7.74 -47.49
CA LYS A 157 1.78 8.95 -48.31
C LYS A 157 2.28 8.62 -49.72
N GLU A 158 3.24 7.72 -49.86
CA GLU A 158 3.68 7.24 -51.18
C GLU A 158 2.58 6.47 -51.92
N GLY A 159 1.80 5.64 -51.20
CA GLY A 159 0.64 4.94 -51.77
C GLY A 159 -0.44 5.90 -52.29
N ILE A 160 -0.72 6.97 -51.53
CA ILE A 160 -1.66 8.03 -51.93
C ILE A 160 -1.12 8.81 -53.14
N ASN A 161 0.17 9.16 -53.17
CA ASN A 161 0.76 9.86 -54.30
C ASN A 161 0.69 9.04 -55.60
N LYS A 162 0.93 7.72 -55.52
CA LYS A 162 0.79 6.80 -56.66
C LYS A 162 -0.66 6.70 -57.18
N LEU A 163 -1.65 6.86 -56.31
CA LEU A 163 -3.06 6.92 -56.69
C LEU A 163 -3.46 8.26 -57.33
N THR A 164 -2.80 9.36 -56.95
CA THR A 164 -3.01 10.67 -57.58
C THR A 164 -2.26 10.86 -58.91
N GLU A 165 -1.15 10.15 -59.11
CA GLU A 165 -0.39 10.18 -60.38
C GLU A 165 -0.89 9.15 -61.40
N GLY A 166 -1.68 8.15 -60.99
CA GLY A 166 -2.36 7.20 -61.86
C GLY A 166 -3.78 7.64 -62.22
N ASP A 167 -3.92 8.39 -63.32
CA ASP A 167 -5.12 8.57 -64.17
C ASP A 167 -6.49 8.14 -63.59
N PHE A 168 -7.08 8.95 -62.71
CA PHE A 168 -8.51 8.84 -62.36
C PHE A 168 -9.32 10.14 -62.44
N LEU A 169 -8.76 11.20 -63.03
CA LEU A 169 -9.47 12.48 -63.24
C LEU A 169 -9.65 12.88 -64.71
N LYS A 170 -9.56 11.93 -65.66
CA LYS A 170 -9.82 12.20 -67.09
C LYS A 170 -11.10 11.61 -67.69
N GLU A 171 -11.93 10.86 -66.94
CA GLU A 171 -13.12 10.21 -67.53
C GLU A 171 -14.46 10.44 -66.81
N VAL A 172 -14.69 11.61 -66.20
CA VAL A 172 -16.07 11.97 -65.81
C VAL A 172 -16.41 13.37 -66.29
N GLY A 173 -16.96 13.46 -67.51
CA GLY A 173 -17.87 14.54 -67.90
C GLY A 173 -17.50 15.41 -69.10
N LYS A 174 -17.24 14.81 -70.28
CA LYS A 174 -17.62 15.41 -71.57
C LYS A 174 -18.66 14.47 -72.21
N ASP A 175 -19.63 15.05 -72.91
CA ASP A 175 -20.84 14.49 -73.54
C ASP A 175 -22.03 14.42 -72.55
N GLU A 176 -23.14 15.14 -72.70
CA GLU A 176 -24.02 15.41 -73.86
C GLU A 176 -24.30 16.94 -73.97
N GLY A 177 -24.46 17.61 -75.11
CA GLY A 177 -25.19 17.27 -76.33
C GLY A 177 -26.40 18.23 -76.48
N GLU A 178 -26.30 19.22 -77.37
CA GLU A 178 -27.32 20.22 -77.71
C GLU A 178 -28.66 19.62 -78.19
N SER A 179 -29.78 20.32 -77.98
CA SER A 179 -30.82 20.43 -79.02
C SER A 179 -31.72 21.66 -78.83
N GLU A 180 -32.05 22.23 -79.98
CA GLU A 180 -32.82 23.44 -80.28
C GLU A 180 -34.33 23.28 -79.99
N ASP A 181 -34.96 24.36 -79.50
CA ASP A 181 -36.16 25.06 -80.05
C ASP A 181 -36.74 26.06 -79.04
#